data_AF-A0A3D1ZQG3-F1
#
_entry.id   AF-A0A3D1ZQG3-F1
#
_cell.length_a   1.000
_cell.length_b   1.000
_cell.length_c   1.000
_cell.angle_alpha   90.00
_cell.angle_beta   90.00
_cell.angle_gamma   90.00
#
_symmetry.space_group_name_H-M   'P 1'
#
loop_
_entity.id
_entity.type
_entity.pdbx_description
1 polymer ?
#
loop_
_entity_poly.entity_id
_entity_poly.type
_entity_poly.pdbx_seq_one_letter_code
_entity_poly.pdbx_strand_id
1 'polypeptide(L)'
;MSKDANENPLPESVDVTQVVTIRDYLEQVHHPASDIDGDAMRFGQKVFEAYKRYHQGRKPYTVRFHPNGPVKVYLPSDMPILHKTYAAWKEQQRRRQSVVKDVSDAD
;
A
#
# COMPACT_ATOMS: atom_id res chain seq x y z
N MET A 1 -16.01 -1.60 -24.05
CA MET A 1 -14.73 -1.58 -23.33
C MET A 1 -15.01 -1.18 -21.89
N SER A 2 -15.04 -2.12 -20.95
CA SER A 2 -15.12 -1.77 -19.52
C SER A 2 -13.86 -0.99 -19.16
N LYS A 3 -13.98 0.32 -18.98
CA LYS A 3 -12.98 1.07 -18.23
C LYS A 3 -13.00 0.45 -16.83
N ASP A 4 -11.91 -0.22 -16.47
CA ASP A 4 -11.75 -0.74 -15.13
C ASP A 4 -11.91 0.44 -14.17
N ALA A 5 -13.00 0.46 -13.40
CA ALA A 5 -13.47 1.66 -12.71
C ALA A 5 -12.43 2.19 -11.71
N ASN A 6 -11.41 1.40 -11.39
CA ASN A 6 -10.35 1.69 -10.45
C ASN A 6 -9.04 2.15 -11.10
N GLU A 7 -8.99 2.34 -12.42
CA GLU A 7 -7.82 2.90 -13.09
C GLU A 7 -7.78 4.43 -13.02
N ASN A 8 -6.57 4.96 -12.82
CA ASN A 8 -6.27 6.37 -12.93
C ASN A 8 -4.86 6.46 -13.55
N PRO A 9 -4.73 6.42 -14.88
CA PRO A 9 -3.43 6.31 -15.54
C PRO A 9 -2.45 7.38 -15.08
N LEU A 10 -1.19 6.98 -14.87
CA LEU A 10 -0.11 7.92 -14.60
C LEU A 10 0.02 8.90 -15.80
N PRO A 11 0.05 10.22 -15.57
CA PRO A 11 0.24 11.19 -16.65
C PRO A 11 1.58 10.98 -17.35
N GLU A 12 1.62 11.14 -18.68
CA GLU A 12 2.86 10.96 -19.48
C GLU A 12 3.99 11.92 -19.08
N SER A 13 3.66 13.04 -18.45
CA SER A 13 4.63 14.02 -17.94
C SER A 13 5.35 13.57 -16.67
N VAL A 14 4.93 12.45 -16.04
CA VAL A 14 5.56 11.91 -14.84
C VAL A 14 6.45 10.74 -15.22
N ASP A 15 7.71 10.81 -14.80
CA ASP A 15 8.67 9.73 -14.98
C ASP A 15 8.27 8.51 -14.13
N VAL A 16 8.07 7.36 -14.80
CA VAL A 16 7.69 6.10 -14.16
C VAL A 16 8.76 5.60 -13.18
N THR A 17 10.02 6.00 -13.32
CA THR A 17 11.09 5.59 -12.40
C THR A 17 10.99 6.27 -11.03
N GLN A 18 10.20 7.34 -10.92
CA GLN A 18 10.02 8.10 -9.69
C GLN A 18 8.86 7.61 -8.84
N VAL A 19 8.05 6.69 -9.37
CA VAL A 19 6.89 6.16 -8.66
C VAL A 19 7.28 4.92 -7.87
N VAL A 20 6.53 4.66 -6.80
CA VAL A 20 6.74 3.49 -5.94
C VAL A 20 5.46 2.65 -5.90
N THR A 21 5.58 1.32 -5.96
CA THR A 21 4.47 0.43 -5.66
C THR A 21 4.39 0.13 -4.16
N ILE A 22 3.27 -0.44 -3.70
CA ILE A 22 3.17 -0.89 -2.30
C ILE A 22 4.23 -1.94 -1.97
N ARG A 23 4.53 -2.83 -2.92
CA ARG A 23 5.52 -3.88 -2.75
C ARG A 23 6.91 -3.28 -2.57
N ASP A 24 7.32 -2.39 -3.48
CA ASP A 24 8.63 -1.72 -3.40
C ASP A 24 8.79 -0.95 -2.08
N TYR A 25 7.74 -0.26 -1.64
CA TYR A 25 7.74 0.43 -0.36
C TYR A 25 7.94 -0.53 0.81
N LEU A 26 7.19 -1.65 0.84
CA LEU A 26 7.32 -2.64 1.91
C LEU A 26 8.69 -3.29 1.91
N GLU A 27 9.28 -3.60 0.75
CA GLU A 27 10.64 -4.14 0.65
C GLU A 27 11.70 -3.19 1.25
N GLN A 28 11.46 -1.87 1.20
CA GLN A 28 12.36 -0.87 1.80
C GLN A 28 12.20 -0.74 3.33
N VAL A 29 10.96 -0.79 3.85
CA VAL A 29 10.68 -0.50 5.27
C VAL A 29 10.46 -1.73 6.14
N HIS A 30 10.32 -2.90 5.51
CA HIS A 30 10.09 -4.18 6.16
C HIS A 30 11.26 -5.11 5.85
N HIS A 31 11.87 -5.69 6.88
CA HIS A 31 12.77 -6.84 6.66
C HIS A 31 11.97 -7.93 5.94
N PRO A 32 12.58 -8.68 4.99
CA PRO A 32 11.85 -9.67 4.19
C PRO A 32 11.21 -10.73 5.09
N ALA A 33 9.95 -10.51 5.47
CA ALA A 33 9.09 -11.51 6.06
C ALA A 33 8.65 -12.48 4.97
N SER A 34 8.29 -13.69 5.37
CA SER A 34 8.00 -14.81 4.48
C SER A 34 6.77 -14.63 3.55
N ASP A 35 5.98 -13.56 3.66
CA ASP A 35 4.78 -13.29 2.86
C ASP A 35 4.62 -11.80 2.47
N ILE A 36 5.55 -11.29 1.64
CA ILE A 36 5.50 -9.90 1.15
C ILE A 36 4.23 -9.62 0.33
N ASP A 37 3.72 -10.61 -0.41
CA ASP A 37 2.58 -10.43 -1.30
C ASP A 37 1.26 -10.32 -0.53
N GLY A 38 1.04 -11.16 0.49
CA GLY A 38 -0.11 -11.03 1.36
C GLY A 38 -0.10 -9.72 2.15
N ASP A 39 1.08 -9.26 2.60
CA ASP A 39 1.21 -7.97 3.26
C ASP A 39 0.99 -6.79 2.30
N ALA A 40 1.50 -6.87 1.07
CA ALA A 40 1.25 -5.86 0.05
C ALA A 40 -0.26 -5.72 -0.24
N MET A 41 -1.02 -6.82 -0.29
CA MET A 41 -2.48 -6.76 -0.44
C MET A 41 -3.16 -6.09 0.76
N ARG A 42 -2.86 -6.55 1.99
CA ARG A 42 -3.49 -6.05 3.23
C ARG A 42 -3.16 -4.57 3.49
N PHE A 43 -1.89 -4.21 3.32
CA PHE A 43 -1.41 -2.86 3.48
C PHE A 43 -1.88 -1.95 2.33
N GLY A 44 -1.85 -2.44 1.09
CA GLY A 44 -2.30 -1.70 -0.09
C GLY A 44 -3.75 -1.23 0.00
N GLN A 45 -4.65 -2.06 0.54
CA GLN A 45 -6.04 -1.65 0.79
C GLN A 45 -6.13 -0.48 1.79
N LYS A 46 -5.31 -0.49 2.85
CA LYS A 46 -5.27 0.60 3.84
C LYS A 46 -4.73 1.89 3.22
N VAL A 47 -3.68 1.80 2.41
CA VAL A 47 -3.11 2.95 1.70
C VAL A 47 -4.10 3.53 0.70
N PHE A 48 -4.81 2.70 -0.06
CA PHE A 48 -5.82 3.16 -1.00
C PHE A 48 -6.92 4.01 -0.32
N GLU A 49 -7.45 3.55 0.82
CA GLU A 49 -8.46 4.29 1.57
C GLU A 49 -7.90 5.53 2.27
N ALA A 50 -6.63 5.52 2.69
CA ALA A 50 -5.96 6.70 3.23
C ALA A 50 -5.74 7.75 2.14
N TYR A 51 -5.29 7.32 0.96
CA TYR A 51 -5.06 8.17 -0.20
C TYR A 51 -6.35 8.88 -0.63
N LYS A 52 -7.46 8.14 -0.77
CA LYS A 52 -8.77 8.72 -1.10
C LYS A 52 -9.20 9.78 -0.09
N ARG A 53 -8.96 9.54 1.21
CA ARG A 53 -9.30 10.53 2.25
C ARG A 53 -8.44 11.79 2.15
N TYR A 54 -7.15 11.62 1.89
CA TYR A 54 -6.21 12.74 1.78
C TYR A 54 -6.43 13.57 0.51
N HIS A 55 -6.70 12.90 -0.62
CA HIS A 55 -6.83 13.51 -1.94
C HIS A 55 -8.30 13.69 -2.37
N GLN A 56 -9.22 13.96 -1.42
CA GLN A 56 -10.62 14.32 -1.69
C GLN A 56 -11.37 13.37 -2.63
N GLY A 57 -11.19 12.06 -2.42
CA GLY A 57 -11.83 10.99 -3.18
C GLY A 57 -11.07 10.56 -4.45
N ARG A 58 -9.96 11.22 -4.81
CA ARG A 58 -9.12 10.81 -5.93
C ARG A 58 -8.48 9.44 -5.66
N LYS A 59 -8.30 8.65 -6.70
CA LYS A 59 -7.65 7.34 -6.66
C LYS A 59 -6.15 7.47 -6.91
N PRO A 60 -5.29 6.61 -6.35
CA PRO A 60 -3.88 6.57 -6.70
C PRO A 60 -3.70 6.29 -8.18
N TYR A 61 -2.57 6.73 -8.73
CA TYR A 61 -2.26 6.50 -10.13
C TYR A 61 -2.04 5.02 -10.44
N THR A 62 -2.12 4.67 -11.72
CA THR A 62 -1.88 3.31 -12.22
C THR A 62 -0.91 3.29 -13.38
N VAL A 63 -0.02 2.30 -13.38
CA VAL A 63 0.85 1.95 -14.51
C VAL A 63 0.49 0.55 -14.99
N ARG A 64 0.51 0.30 -16.30
CA ARG A 64 0.31 -1.05 -16.86
C ARG A 64 1.66 -1.65 -17.18
N PHE A 65 2.00 -2.75 -16.52
CA PHE A 65 3.21 -3.53 -16.81
C PHE A 65 2.78 -4.80 -17.54
N HIS A 66 2.69 -4.76 -18.87
CA HIS A 66 2.34 -5.94 -19.67
C HIS A 66 3.18 -7.17 -19.27
N PRO A 67 2.59 -8.36 -19.04
CA PRO A 67 1.18 -8.75 -19.21
C PRO A 67 0.30 -8.54 -17.95
N ASN A 68 0.87 -8.06 -16.85
CA ASN A 68 0.17 -7.86 -15.59
C ASN A 68 -0.68 -6.57 -15.70
N GLY A 69 -1.93 -6.62 -15.24
CA GLY A 69 -2.88 -5.52 -15.35
C GLY A 69 -2.42 -4.19 -14.70
N PRO A 70 -3.30 -3.19 -14.57
CA PRO A 70 -2.95 -1.91 -13.96
C PRO A 70 -2.49 -2.08 -12.50
N VAL A 71 -1.26 -1.66 -12.19
CA VAL A 71 -0.68 -1.65 -10.85
C VAL A 71 -0.79 -0.24 -10.26
N LYS A 72 -1.19 -0.14 -8.99
CA LYS A 72 -1.29 1.15 -8.29
C LYS A 72 0.11 1.66 -7.94
N VAL A 73 0.36 2.92 -8.24
CA VAL A 73 1.64 3.59 -7.99
C VAL A 73 1.42 4.90 -7.24
N TYR A 74 2.45 5.31 -6.50
CA TYR A 74 2.43 6.49 -5.63
C TYR A 74 3.62 7.39 -5.97
N LEU A 75 3.38 8.69 -5.96
CA LEU A 75 4.42 9.69 -6.24
C LEU A 75 5.28 9.94 -4.98
N PRO A 76 6.47 10.57 -5.12
CA PRO A 76 7.24 10.99 -3.96
C PRO A 76 6.46 11.88 -2.99
N SER A 77 5.53 12.70 -3.51
CA SER A 77 4.62 13.53 -2.71
C SER A 77 3.64 12.73 -1.84
N ASP A 78 3.41 11.45 -2.15
CA ASP A 78 2.50 10.57 -1.41
C ASP A 78 3.21 9.80 -0.29
N MET A 79 4.56 9.82 -0.22
CA MET A 79 5.35 9.13 0.79
C MET A 79 4.90 9.39 2.24
N PRO A 80 4.50 10.63 2.63
CA PRO A 80 3.94 10.87 3.97
C PRO A 80 2.71 10.02 4.29
N ILE A 81 1.84 9.75 3.29
CA ILE A 81 0.67 8.89 3.45
C ILE A 81 1.11 7.44 3.68
N LEU A 82 2.10 6.96 2.92
CA LEU A 82 2.62 5.60 3.06
C LEU A 82 3.24 5.39 4.45
N HIS A 83 4.13 6.29 4.90
CA HIS A 83 4.75 6.22 6.23
C HIS A 83 3.73 6.28 7.37
N LYS A 84 2.79 7.22 7.32
CA LYS A 84 1.76 7.36 8.35
C LYS A 84 0.87 6.12 8.43
N THR A 85 0.49 5.57 7.27
CA THR A 85 -0.35 4.37 7.20
C THR A 85 0.43 3.14 7.68
N TYR A 86 1.71 3.03 7.34
CA TYR A 86 2.58 1.93 7.76
C TYR A 86 2.77 1.92 9.28
N ALA A 87 3.07 3.08 9.89
CA ALA A 87 3.20 3.20 11.33
C ALA A 87 1.93 2.77 12.08
N ALA A 88 0.76 3.23 11.61
CA ALA A 88 -0.53 2.83 12.17
C ALA A 88 -0.80 1.33 11.99
N TRP A 89 -0.44 0.75 10.84
CA TRP A 89 -0.60 -0.67 10.56
C TRP A 89 0.30 -1.53 11.46
N LYS A 90 1.58 -1.16 11.62
CA LYS A 90 2.52 -1.84 12.54
C LYS A 90 2.03 -1.85 13.98
N GLU A 91 1.52 -0.71 14.46
CA GLU A 91 0.98 -0.63 15.82
C GLU A 91 -0.27 -1.52 16.00
N GLN A 92 -1.14 -1.61 14.98
CA GLN A 92 -2.27 -2.55 15.00
C GLN A 92 -1.81 -4.01 15.08
N GLN A 93 -0.76 -4.39 14.34
CA GLN A 93 -0.21 -5.74 14.39
C GLN A 93 0.42 -6.06 15.75
N ARG A 94 1.18 -5.12 16.32
CA ARG A 94 1.78 -5.25 17.66
C ARG A 94 0.72 -5.50 18.72
N ARG A 95 -0.38 -4.74 18.69
CA ARG A 95 -1.51 -4.90 19.63
C ARG A 95 -2.22 -6.24 19.48
N ARG A 96 -2.36 -6.75 18.24
CA ARG A 96 -2.95 -8.08 18.02
C ARG A 96 -2.08 -9.18 18.60
N GLN A 97 -0.76 -9.08 18.42
CA GLN A 97 0.18 -10.06 18.97
C GLN A 97 0.22 -10.02 20.50
N SER A 98 0.15 -8.83 21.12
CA SER A 98 0.11 -8.74 22.60
C SER A 98 -1.18 -9.35 23.17
N VAL A 99 -2.34 -9.11 22.54
CA VAL A 99 -3.61 -9.70 22.99
C VAL A 99 -3.61 -11.22 22.86
N VAL A 100 -3.03 -11.78 21.79
CA VAL A 100 -2.93 -13.24 21.62
C VAL A 100 -2.00 -13.86 22.67
N LYS A 101 -0.91 -13.17 23.02
CA LYS A 101 0.02 -13.64 24.05
C LYS A 101 -0.63 -13.66 25.44
N ASP A 102 -1.34 -12.59 25.82
CA ASP A 102 -2.02 -12.52 27.13
C ASP A 102 -3.09 -13.60 27.32
N VAL A 103 -3.75 -14.05 26.25
CA VAL A 103 -4.71 -15.16 26.31
C VAL A 103 -4.00 -16.51 26.42
N SER A 104 -2.80 -16.64 25.85
CA SER A 104 -2.03 -17.90 25.86
C SER A 104 -1.28 -18.14 27.18
N ASP A 105 -0.96 -17.06 27.91
CA ASP A 105 -0.27 -17.12 29.21
C ASP A 105 -1.26 -17.20 30.41
N ALA A 106 -2.58 -17.25 30.13
CA ALA A 106 -3.66 -17.29 31.13
C ALA A 106 -4.30 -18.69 31.30
N ASP A 107 -3.77 -19.71 30.62
CA ASP A 107 -4.03 -21.15 30.82
C ASP A 107 -2.82 -21.84 31.47
#